data_AF-A0A7X9BYQ0-F1
#
_entry.id   AF-A0A7X9BYQ0-F1
#
_cell.length_a   1.000
_cell.length_b   1.000
_cell.length_c   1.000
_cell.angle_alpha   90.00
_cell.angle_beta   90.00
_cell.angle_gamma   90.00
#
_symmetry.space_group_name_H-M   'P 1'
#
loop_
_entity.id
_entity.type
_entity.pdbx_description
1 polymer ?
#
loop_
_entity_poly.entity_id
_entity_poly.type
_entity_poly.pdbx_seq_one_letter_code
_entity_poly.pdbx_strand_id
1 'polypeptide(L)' 'MKKKLAGILSFVLVLSLLVTGCTSNGSKEDDDGTVTIGIMQIVEHPSLNMIREAIIEELDAQGYKDGENIKIEY' A
#
# COMPACT_ATOMS: atom_id res chain seq x y z
N MET A 1 19.81 11.19 -40.88
CA MET A 1 18.42 10.87 -40.52
C MET A 1 18.23 9.41 -40.04
N LYS A 2 18.58 8.37 -40.82
CA LYS A 2 18.30 6.94 -40.50
C LYS A 2 18.94 6.42 -39.20
N LYS A 3 20.17 6.84 -38.87
CA LYS A 3 20.86 6.44 -37.62
C LYS A 3 20.31 7.12 -36.37
N LYS A 4 19.77 8.33 -36.49
CA LYS A 4 19.11 9.07 -35.41
C LYS A 4 17.70 8.53 -35.15
N LEU A 5 16.99 8.15 -36.22
CA LEU A 5 15.69 7.50 -36.15
C LEU A 5 15.76 6.11 -35.47
N ALA A 6 16.80 5.31 -35.79
CA ALA A 6 17.03 4.01 -35.15
C ALA A 6 17.37 4.14 -33.66
N GLY A 7 18.11 5.19 -33.26
CA GLY A 7 18.39 5.48 -31.85
C GLY A 7 17.14 5.88 -31.05
N ILE A 8 16.25 6.68 -31.66
CA ILE A 8 14.99 7.10 -31.04
C ILE A 8 14.03 5.90 -30.89
N LEU A 9 13.95 5.02 -31.90
CA LEU A 9 13.07 3.85 -31.86
C LEU A 9 13.53 2.83 -30.80
N SER A 10 14.84 2.63 -30.64
CA SER A 10 15.40 1.76 -29.59
C SER A 10 15.12 2.31 -28.19
N PHE A 11 15.22 3.63 -28.01
CA PHE A 11 14.93 4.27 -26.72
C PHE A 11 13.46 4.16 -26.33
N VAL A 12 12.53 4.32 -27.28
CA VAL A 12 11.08 4.16 -27.03
C VAL A 12 10.74 2.71 -26.66
N LEU A 13 11.39 1.73 -27.29
CA LEU A 13 11.16 0.31 -27.00
C LEU A 13 11.66 -0.08 -25.60
N VAL A 14 12.83 0.42 -25.20
CA VAL A 14 13.35 0.24 -23.82
C VAL A 14 12.46 0.94 -22.79
N LEU A 15 11.97 2.16 -23.09
CA LEU A 15 11.07 2.89 -22.19
C LEU A 15 9.71 2.16 -22.03
N SER A 16 9.20 1.55 -23.11
CA SER A 16 7.94 0.80 -23.07
C SER A 16 8.00 -0.48 -22.24
N LEU A 17 9.19 -1.11 -22.15
CA LEU A 17 9.45 -2.28 -21.30
C LEU A 17 9.57 -1.89 -19.81
N LEU A 18 10.04 -0.68 -19.51
CA LEU A 18 10.12 -0.18 -18.13
C LEU A 18 8.75 0.17 -17.55
N VAL A 19 7.76 0.51 -18.39
CA VAL A 19 6.41 0.90 -17.94
C VAL A 19 5.46 -0.31 -17.77
N THR A 20 5.67 -1.39 -18.52
CA THR A 20 4.81 -2.59 -18.46
C THR A 20 5.18 -3.58 -17.35
N GLY A 21 6.32 -3.38 -16.67
CA GLY A 21 6.78 -4.23 -15.56
C GLY A 21 6.06 -4.05 -14.22
N CYS A 22 5.20 -3.04 -14.08
CA CYS A 22 4.40 -2.80 -12.87
C CYS A 22 2.97 -3.37 -12.96
N THR A 23 2.72 -4.34 -13.85
CA THR A 23 1.49 -5.14 -13.74
C THR A 23 1.67 -6.18 -12.65
N SER A 24 1.42 -5.76 -11.41
CA SER A 24 1.16 -6.70 -10.33
C SER A 24 -0.06 -7.54 -10.72
N ASN A 25 0.20 -8.74 -11.25
CA ASN A 25 -0.76 -9.84 -11.29
C ASN A 25 -0.92 -10.41 -9.87
N GLY A 26 -1.19 -9.51 -8.92
CA GLY A 26 -1.70 -9.84 -7.60
C GLY A 26 -3.21 -9.90 -7.75
N SER A 27 -3.77 -11.05 -7.42
CA SER A 27 -5.20 -11.28 -7.25
C SER A 27 -5.85 -9.99 -6.76
N LYS A 28 -6.79 -9.45 -7.56
CA LYS A 28 -7.79 -8.55 -7.01
C LYS A 28 -8.61 -9.43 -6.08
N GLU A 29 -8.16 -9.60 -4.85
CA GLU A 29 -9.11 -9.83 -3.77
C GLU A 29 -10.09 -8.68 -3.84
N ASP A 30 -11.36 -9.01 -3.74
CA ASP A 30 -12.45 -8.05 -3.58
C ASP A 30 -12.24 -7.32 -2.24
N ASP A 31 -11.22 -6.47 -2.19
CA ASP A 31 -11.03 -5.50 -1.13
C ASP A 31 -12.12 -4.47 -1.35
N ASP A 32 -13.10 -4.41 -0.45
CA ASP A 32 -14.26 -3.52 -0.57
C ASP A 32 -13.88 -2.02 -0.55
N GLY A 33 -12.57 -1.72 -0.50
CA GLY A 33 -12.02 -0.38 -0.35
C GLY A 33 -11.73 -0.06 1.11
N THR A 34 -11.94 -1.02 2.00
CA THR A 34 -11.72 -0.90 3.44
C THR A 34 -10.27 -1.26 3.77
N VAL A 35 -9.47 -0.24 4.08
CA VAL A 35 -8.06 -0.41 4.42
C VAL A 35 -7.94 -1.22 5.72
N THR A 36 -7.26 -2.37 5.66
CA THR A 36 -7.00 -3.20 6.84
C THR A 36 -5.66 -2.83 7.49
N ILE A 37 -5.66 -2.56 8.80
CA ILE A 37 -4.49 -2.20 9.60
C ILE A 37 -4.25 -3.31 10.64
N GLY A 38 -3.13 -4.01 10.52
CA GLY A 38 -2.71 -5.02 11.50
C GLY A 38 -1.77 -4.44 12.55
N ILE A 39 -2.10 -4.59 13.84
CA ILE A 39 -1.24 -4.16 14.97
C ILE A 39 -0.68 -5.39 15.68
N MET A 40 0.51 -5.85 15.26
CA MET A 40 1.18 -6.98 15.90
C MET A 40 1.89 -6.58 17.20
N GLN A 41 1.47 -7.19 18.32
CA GLN A 41 2.10 -7.00 19.61
C GLN A 41 2.73 -8.32 20.10
N ILE A 42 4.01 -8.29 20.50
CA ILE A 42 4.75 -9.51 20.88
C ILE A 42 4.17 -10.17 22.14
N VAL A 43 3.80 -9.36 23.14
CA VAL A 43 3.24 -9.79 24.43
C VAL A 43 2.31 -8.73 24.98
N GLU A 44 1.36 -9.09 25.84
CA GLU A 44 0.56 -8.14 26.60
C GLU A 44 1.39 -7.50 27.73
N HIS A 45 1.55 -6.18 27.69
CA HIS A 45 2.24 -5.42 28.73
C HIS A 45 1.64 -4.01 28.80
N PRO A 46 1.47 -3.39 29.99
CA PRO A 46 0.81 -2.09 30.12
C PRO A 46 1.34 -1.02 29.17
N SER A 47 2.67 -0.92 29.01
CA SER A 47 3.28 0.05 28.10
C SER A 47 2.97 -0.21 26.63
N LEU A 48 2.93 -1.47 26.21
CA LEU A 48 2.66 -1.82 24.81
C LEU A 48 1.16 -1.65 24.49
N ASN A 49 0.31 -1.99 25.45
CA ASN A 49 -1.13 -1.78 25.36
C ASN A 49 -1.46 -0.28 25.23
N MET A 50 -0.80 0.58 26.02
CA MET A 50 -0.95 2.03 25.91
C MET A 50 -0.53 2.55 24.53
N ILE A 51 0.55 2.02 23.95
CA ILE A 51 0.98 2.40 22.59
C ILE A 51 -0.09 2.00 21.56
N ARG A 52 -0.60 0.77 21.65
CA ARG A 52 -1.68 0.29 20.76
C ARG A 52 -2.92 1.18 20.86
N GLU A 53 -3.35 1.52 22.07
CA GLU A 53 -4.51 2.38 22.31
C GLU A 53 -4.28 3.81 21.77
N ALA A 54 -3.10 4.39 22.00
CA ALA A 54 -2.75 5.69 21.46
C ALA A 54 -2.74 5.72 19.93
N ILE A 55 -2.32 4.63 19.27
CA ILE A 55 -2.39 4.50 17.81
C ILE A 55 -3.85 4.50 17.35
N ILE A 56 -4.73 3.72 18.00
CA ILE A 56 -6.15 3.65 17.66
C ILE A 56 -6.83 5.02 17.86
N GLU A 57 -6.50 5.70 18.95
CA GLU A 57 -7.07 7.01 19.29
C GLU A 57 -6.65 8.09 18.28
N GLU A 58 -5.39 8.09 17.85
CA GLU A 58 -4.92 9.02 16.80
C GLU A 58 -5.52 8.70 15.42
N LEU A 59 -5.72 7.41 15.10
CA LEU A 59 -6.41 7.01 13.88
C LEU A 59 -7.85 7.54 13.85
N ASP A 60 -8.61 7.38 14.94
CA ASP A 60 -9.97 7.91 15.04
C ASP A 60 -9.97 9.45 14.97
N ALA A 61 -9.03 10.12 15.64
CA ALA A 61 -8.87 11.57 15.57
C ALA A 61 -8.61 12.09 14.15
N GLN A 62 -7.93 11.30 13.31
CA GLN A 62 -7.71 11.59 11.89
C GLN A 62 -8.87 11.14 10.99
N GLY A 63 -9.94 10.57 11.54
CA GLY A 63 -11.13 10.13 10.82
C GLY A 63 -11.04 8.70 10.27
N TYR A 64 -10.07 7.91 10.73
CA TYR A 64 -9.97 6.48 10.44
C TYR A 64 -10.59 5.66 11.57
N LYS A 65 -11.83 5.25 11.36
CA LYS A 65 -12.69 4.54 12.30
C LYS A 65 -12.81 3.07 11.97
N ASP A 66 -12.48 2.25 12.96
CA ASP A 66 -12.60 0.80 12.87
C ASP A 66 -14.06 0.38 12.64
N GLY A 67 -14.31 -0.41 11.59
CA GLY A 67 -15.63 -0.87 11.17
C GLY A 67 -16.44 0.13 10.33
N GLU A 68 -15.95 1.36 10.12
CA GLU A 68 -16.57 2.33 9.20
C GLU A 68 -15.79 2.44 7.88
N ASN A 69 -14.49 2.77 7.96
CA ASN A 69 -13.63 2.99 6.79
C ASN A 69 -12.27 2.29 6.85
N ILE A 70 -11.90 1.79 8.04
CA ILE A 70 -10.75 0.91 8.22
C ILE A 70 -11.17 -0.31 9.02
N LYS A 71 -10.36 -1.37 8.95
CA LYS A 71 -10.52 -2.56 9.78
C LYS A 71 -9.23 -2.79 10.57
N ILE A 72 -9.31 -2.85 11.89
CA ILE A 72 -8.15 -3.09 12.76
C ILE A 72 -8.11 -4.58 13.14
N GLU A 73 -6.98 -5.23 12.85
CA GLU A 73 -6.69 -6.60 13.29
C GLU A 73 -5.57 -6.62 14.32
N TYR A 74 -5.71 -7.48 15.34
CA TYR A 74 -4.80 -7.61 16.49
C TYR A 74 -4.07 -8.96 16.46
#